data_AF-A0A8T4RR56-F1
#
_entry.id   AF-A0A8T4RR56-F1
#
_cell.length_a   1.000
_cell.length_b   1.000
_cell.length_c   1.000
_cell.angle_alpha   90.00
_cell.angle_beta   90.00
_cell.angle_gamma   90.00
#
_symmetry.space_group_name_H-M   'P 1'
#
loop_
_entity.id
_entity.type
_entity.pdbx_description
1 polymer ?
#
loop_
_entity_poly.entity_id
_entity_poly.type
_entity_poly.pdbx_seq_one_letter_code
_entity_poly.pdbx_strand_id
1 'polypeptide(L)'
;MESPQRKAFKEQYTQEENKVQTETDRIMSWLTPKYDEGILFIIAISTILIVLINQEARAFLLYDWSGKRPILNIFLILGLLLSLVHIFIKRKKGFFQNEFMTAFAVFISFFAAIKSGIYILAQSQGWLIIFPVWSIINGLIILMMYRAKQINISDEDKSWKHIVPGLIITCTITLFAEFYYHLYWAIALSIALNYAITINKFVEKMIKT
;
A
#
# COMPACT_ATOMS: atom_id res chain seq x y z
N MET A 1 15.77 -34.33 41.49
CA MET A 1 14.63 -33.41 41.71
C MET A 1 15.16 -31.99 41.48
N GLU A 2 14.60 -31.24 40.53
CA GLU A 2 14.98 -29.82 40.34
C GLU A 2 14.60 -28.99 41.57
N SER A 3 15.47 -28.06 41.97
CA SER A 3 15.21 -27.19 43.11
C SER A 3 14.02 -26.25 42.81
N PRO A 4 13.19 -25.91 43.82
CA PRO A 4 12.05 -25.01 43.63
C PRO A 4 12.45 -23.66 43.00
N GLN A 5 13.63 -23.16 43.33
CA GLN A 5 14.18 -21.92 42.77
C GLN A 5 14.51 -22.03 41.28
N ARG A 6 15.00 -23.19 40.79
CA ARG A 6 15.24 -23.40 39.35
C ARG A 6 13.96 -23.51 38.54
N LYS A 7 12.88 -24.02 39.13
CA LYS A 7 11.56 -24.08 38.48
C LYS A 7 10.93 -22.71 38.32
N ALA A 8 10.91 -21.92 39.40
CA ALA A 8 10.38 -20.55 39.38
C ALA A 8 11.14 -19.66 38.37
N PHE A 9 12.46 -19.80 38.30
CA PHE A 9 13.29 -19.09 37.32
C PHE A 9 12.96 -19.49 35.87
N LYS A 10 12.86 -20.80 35.56
CA LYS A 10 12.46 -21.26 34.22
C LYS A 10 11.08 -20.77 33.81
N GLU A 11 10.12 -20.78 34.74
CA GLU A 11 8.76 -20.31 34.48
C GLU A 11 8.73 -18.79 34.20
N GLN A 12 9.46 -17.99 34.97
CA GLN A 12 9.59 -16.54 34.71
C GLN A 12 10.25 -16.26 33.36
N TYR A 13 11.35 -16.93 33.02
CA TYR A 13 12.02 -16.77 31.73
C TYR A 13 11.12 -17.16 30.56
N THR A 14 10.39 -18.27 30.68
CA THR A 14 9.46 -18.73 29.65
C THR A 14 8.28 -17.77 29.47
N GLN A 15 7.79 -17.15 30.56
CA GLN A 15 6.73 -16.14 30.46
C GLN A 15 7.22 -14.83 29.86
N GLU A 16 8.44 -14.38 30.18
CA GLU A 16 9.04 -13.20 29.57
C GLU A 16 9.31 -13.41 28.07
N GLU A 17 9.88 -14.55 27.67
CA GLU A 17 10.07 -14.89 26.24
C GLU A 17 8.74 -14.91 25.48
N ASN A 18 7.72 -15.58 26.03
CA ASN A 18 6.40 -15.60 25.40
C ASN A 18 5.78 -14.20 25.29
N LYS A 19 5.96 -13.35 26.31
CA LYS A 19 5.44 -11.98 26.30
C LYS A 19 6.15 -11.11 25.25
N VAL A 20 7.48 -11.19 25.17
CA VAL A 20 8.28 -10.48 24.15
C VAL A 20 7.89 -10.95 22.75
N GLN A 21 7.76 -12.26 22.56
CA GLN A 21 7.38 -12.83 21.26
C GLN A 21 5.97 -12.39 20.83
N THR A 22 5.03 -12.35 21.77
CA THR A 22 3.65 -11.87 21.54
C THR A 22 3.62 -10.38 21.19
N GLU A 23 4.44 -9.55 21.84
CA GLU A 23 4.55 -8.12 21.51
C GLU A 23 5.22 -7.90 20.15
N THR A 24 6.27 -8.64 19.82
CA THR A 24 6.89 -8.59 18.49
C THR A 24 5.94 -9.02 17.39
N ASP A 25 5.15 -10.08 17.58
CA ASP A 25 4.15 -10.53 16.61
C ASP A 25 3.02 -9.49 16.44
N ARG A 26 2.66 -8.81 17.52
CA ARG A 26 1.65 -7.74 17.51
C ARG A 26 2.15 -6.49 16.77
N ILE A 27 3.41 -6.10 16.94
CA ILE A 27 4.03 -4.99 16.22
C ILE A 27 4.28 -5.37 14.76
N MET A 28 4.72 -6.60 14.49
CA MET A 28 4.99 -7.07 13.14
C MET A 28 3.69 -7.21 12.33
N SER A 29 2.61 -7.72 12.94
CA SER A 29 1.29 -7.75 12.29
C SER A 29 0.69 -6.36 12.07
N TRP A 30 1.08 -5.37 12.88
CA TRP A 30 0.73 -3.96 12.70
C TRP A 30 1.45 -3.34 11.50
N LEU A 31 2.74 -3.65 11.33
CA LEU A 31 3.58 -3.12 10.25
C LEU A 31 3.43 -3.87 8.92
N THR A 32 2.98 -5.12 8.95
CA THR A 32 2.88 -5.94 7.73
C THR A 32 1.73 -5.43 6.86
N PRO A 33 1.98 -4.84 5.67
CA PRO A 33 0.92 -4.41 4.78
C PRO A 33 0.12 -5.63 4.30
N LYS A 34 -1.21 -5.52 4.33
CA LYS A 34 -2.10 -6.54 3.76
C LYS A 34 -2.62 -5.95 2.47
N TYR A 35 -2.62 -6.74 1.41
CA TYR A 35 -3.16 -6.33 0.13
C TYR A 35 -4.40 -7.16 -0.11
N ASP A 36 -5.54 -6.47 -0.17
CA ASP A 36 -6.83 -7.03 -0.55
C ASP A 36 -7.38 -6.23 -1.73
N GLU A 37 -8.47 -6.72 -2.31
CA GLU A 37 -9.11 -6.08 -3.46
C GLU A 37 -9.53 -4.63 -3.19
N GLY A 38 -9.94 -4.32 -1.95
CA GLY A 38 -10.33 -2.97 -1.54
C GLY A 38 -9.15 -2.00 -1.58
N ILE A 39 -8.00 -2.42 -1.07
CA ILE A 39 -6.78 -1.61 -1.12
C ILE A 39 -6.33 -1.42 -2.57
N LEU A 40 -6.33 -2.47 -3.39
CA LEU A 40 -6.00 -2.37 -4.82
C LEU A 40 -6.93 -1.42 -5.57
N PHE A 41 -8.23 -1.47 -5.26
CA PHE A 41 -9.22 -0.53 -5.79
C PHE A 41 -8.89 0.92 -5.40
N ILE A 42 -8.58 1.17 -4.12
CA ILE A 42 -8.19 2.50 -3.65
C ILE A 42 -6.90 2.99 -4.32
N ILE A 43 -5.89 2.12 -4.48
CA ILE A 43 -4.65 2.41 -5.21
C ILE A 43 -4.96 2.80 -6.66
N ALA A 44 -5.83 2.05 -7.33
CA ALA A 44 -6.22 2.33 -8.71
C ALA A 44 -6.93 3.68 -8.84
N ILE A 45 -7.90 3.97 -7.97
CA ILE A 45 -8.59 5.27 -7.97
C ILE A 45 -7.64 6.42 -7.68
N SER A 46 -6.73 6.26 -6.71
CA SER A 46 -5.75 7.31 -6.37
C SER A 46 -4.82 7.61 -7.54
N THR A 47 -4.39 6.56 -8.26
CA THR A 47 -3.57 6.69 -9.46
C THR A 47 -4.33 7.42 -10.57
N ILE A 48 -5.59 7.05 -10.80
CA ILE A 48 -6.46 7.71 -11.79
C ILE A 48 -6.62 9.19 -11.43
N LEU A 49 -6.90 9.50 -10.16
CA LEU A 49 -7.11 10.85 -9.69
C LEU A 49 -5.88 11.74 -9.92
N ILE A 50 -4.70 11.25 -9.53
CA ILE A 50 -3.40 11.93 -9.79
C ILE A 50 -3.18 12.16 -11.29
N VAL A 51 -3.44 11.15 -12.13
CA VAL A 51 -3.28 11.25 -13.58
C VAL A 51 -4.25 12.25 -14.21
N LEU A 52 -5.49 12.34 -13.71
CA LEU A 52 -6.47 13.30 -14.22
C LEU A 52 -6.10 14.74 -13.87
N ILE A 53 -5.65 14.97 -12.64
CA ILE A 53 -5.35 16.30 -12.12
C ILE A 53 -3.98 16.81 -12.63
N ASN A 54 -2.94 15.98 -12.57
CA ASN A 54 -1.58 16.43 -12.81
C ASN A 54 -1.10 16.10 -14.24
N GLN A 55 -0.70 17.12 -14.99
CA GLN A 55 -0.23 16.96 -16.37
C GLN A 55 1.08 16.18 -16.46
N GLU A 56 2.02 16.36 -15.52
CA GLU A 56 3.28 15.60 -15.52
C GLU A 56 3.05 14.13 -15.21
N ALA A 57 2.18 13.82 -14.24
CA ALA A 57 1.81 12.43 -13.94
C ALA A 57 1.18 11.75 -15.16
N ARG A 58 0.27 12.44 -15.86
CA ARG A 58 -0.31 11.97 -17.12
C ARG A 58 0.71 11.82 -18.23
N ALA A 59 1.60 12.79 -18.38
CA ALA A 59 2.69 12.75 -19.35
C ALA A 59 3.57 11.52 -19.13
N PHE A 60 3.88 11.25 -17.86
CA PHE A 60 4.75 10.17 -17.46
C PHE A 60 4.08 8.79 -17.54
N LEU A 61 2.84 8.66 -17.07
CA LEU A 61 2.14 7.38 -16.93
C LEU A 61 1.38 6.96 -18.19
N LEU A 62 0.95 7.91 -19.03
CA LEU A 62 0.08 7.63 -20.17
C LEU A 62 0.55 8.19 -21.52
N TYR A 63 1.30 9.29 -21.56
CA TYR A 63 1.40 10.09 -22.79
C TYR A 63 2.42 9.59 -23.82
N ASP A 64 3.23 8.57 -23.51
CA ASP A 64 4.16 7.99 -24.49
C ASP A 64 3.49 6.88 -25.34
N TRP A 65 2.34 7.19 -25.95
CA TRP A 65 1.71 6.33 -26.95
C TRP A 65 2.45 6.34 -28.29
N SER A 66 3.32 7.34 -28.52
CA SER A 66 4.12 7.50 -29.74
C SER A 66 5.39 6.65 -29.81
N GLY A 67 5.66 5.77 -28.83
CA GLY A 67 6.46 4.57 -29.10
C GLY A 67 7.71 4.29 -28.27
N LYS A 68 8.03 4.99 -27.16
CA LYS A 68 9.19 4.55 -26.35
C LYS A 68 8.82 3.51 -25.29
N ARG A 69 7.56 3.44 -24.80
CA ARG A 69 7.15 2.50 -23.72
C ARG A 69 5.71 1.94 -23.81
N PRO A 70 5.23 1.43 -24.95
CA PRO A 70 3.84 0.95 -25.10
C PRO A 70 3.49 -0.18 -24.13
N ILE A 71 4.45 -1.06 -23.83
CA ILE A 71 4.25 -2.21 -22.91
C ILE A 71 3.92 -1.72 -21.50
N LEU A 72 4.57 -0.65 -21.02
CA LEU A 72 4.32 -0.11 -19.69
C LEU A 72 2.90 0.48 -19.59
N ASN A 73 2.46 1.19 -20.64
CA ASN A 73 1.13 1.78 -20.66
C ASN A 73 0.05 0.69 -20.66
N ILE A 74 0.23 -0.37 -21.46
CA ILE A 74 -0.68 -1.53 -21.46
C ILE A 74 -0.71 -2.18 -20.08
N PHE A 75 0.46 -2.36 -19.46
CA PHE A 75 0.56 -2.92 -18.11
C PHE A 75 -0.21 -2.07 -17.08
N LEU A 76 -0.03 -0.75 -17.09
CA LEU A 76 -0.70 0.17 -16.19
C LEU A 76 -2.22 0.18 -16.40
N ILE A 77 -2.66 0.27 -17.66
CA ILE A 77 -4.09 0.30 -18.00
C ILE A 77 -4.76 -1.03 -17.59
N LEU A 78 -4.16 -2.17 -17.92
CA LEU A 78 -4.69 -3.46 -17.51
C LEU A 78 -4.70 -3.62 -15.99
N GLY A 79 -3.67 -3.12 -15.29
CA GLY A 79 -3.57 -3.22 -13.84
C GLY A 79 -4.68 -2.41 -13.17
N LEU A 80 -4.88 -1.18 -13.64
CA LEU A 80 -6.00 -0.32 -13.22
C LEU A 80 -7.35 -0.99 -13.48
N LEU A 81 -7.59 -1.50 -14.69
CA LEU A 81 -8.86 -2.12 -15.04
C LEU A 81 -9.14 -3.35 -14.20
N LEU A 82 -8.16 -4.23 -13.98
CA LEU A 82 -8.34 -5.41 -13.14
C LEU A 82 -8.62 -5.03 -11.68
N SER A 83 -7.86 -4.08 -11.13
CA SER A 83 -8.10 -3.57 -9.77
C SER A 83 -9.46 -2.89 -9.61
N LEU A 84 -9.98 -2.26 -10.66
CA LEU A 84 -11.31 -1.66 -10.65
C LEU A 84 -12.43 -2.67 -10.83
N VAL A 85 -12.27 -3.68 -11.69
CA VAL A 85 -13.35 -4.61 -12.05
C VAL A 85 -13.55 -5.66 -10.95
N HIS A 86 -12.47 -6.18 -10.38
CA HIS A 86 -12.56 -7.30 -9.44
C HIS A 86 -13.27 -6.95 -8.13
N ILE A 87 -13.30 -5.68 -7.72
CA ILE A 87 -14.10 -5.29 -6.56
C ILE A 87 -15.62 -5.41 -6.79
N PHE A 88 -16.07 -5.34 -8.05
CA PHE A 88 -17.48 -5.50 -8.40
C PHE A 88 -17.84 -6.94 -8.78
N ILE A 89 -16.87 -7.70 -9.29
CA ILE A 89 -17.09 -9.06 -9.76
C ILE A 89 -16.58 -10.06 -8.72
N LYS A 90 -17.52 -10.68 -8.00
CA LYS A 90 -17.27 -11.76 -7.04
C LYS A 90 -16.89 -13.09 -7.71
N ARG A 91 -15.79 -13.10 -8.47
CA ARG A 91 -15.28 -14.29 -9.14
C ARG A 91 -13.90 -14.62 -8.60
N LYS A 92 -13.67 -15.90 -8.30
CA LYS A 92 -12.32 -16.40 -7.94
C LYS A 92 -11.31 -15.94 -9.00
N LYS A 93 -10.28 -15.24 -8.54
CA LYS A 93 -9.20 -14.77 -9.40
C LYS A 93 -8.39 -15.96 -9.90
N GLY A 94 -8.06 -15.96 -11.19
CA GLY A 94 -7.03 -16.85 -11.70
C GLY A 94 -5.66 -16.44 -11.15
N PHE A 95 -4.73 -17.39 -11.05
CA PHE A 95 -3.36 -17.13 -10.59
C PHE A 95 -2.72 -15.93 -11.32
N PHE A 96 -2.87 -15.89 -12.65
CA PHE A 96 -2.35 -14.78 -13.47
C PHE A 96 -2.98 -13.42 -13.15
N GLN A 97 -4.27 -13.36 -12.82
CA GLN A 97 -4.93 -12.10 -12.49
C GLN A 97 -4.43 -11.57 -11.14
N ASN A 98 -4.32 -12.44 -10.15
CA ASN A 98 -3.78 -12.12 -8.83
C ASN A 98 -2.33 -11.63 -8.92
N GLU A 99 -1.50 -12.34 -9.68
CA GLU A 99 -0.09 -11.98 -9.91
C GLU A 99 0.03 -10.62 -10.60
N PHE A 100 -0.80 -10.37 -11.61
CA PHE A 100 -0.78 -9.13 -12.37
C PHE A 100 -1.23 -7.92 -11.54
N MET A 101 -2.31 -8.06 -10.78
CA MET A 101 -2.80 -7.03 -9.85
C MET A 101 -1.75 -6.72 -8.77
N THR A 102 -1.08 -7.76 -8.26
CA THR A 102 0.00 -7.60 -7.28
C THR A 102 1.18 -6.86 -7.90
N ALA A 103 1.64 -7.28 -9.08
CA ALA A 103 2.72 -6.62 -9.80
C ALA A 103 2.40 -5.14 -10.06
N PHE A 104 1.14 -4.83 -10.41
CA PHE A 104 0.67 -3.45 -10.57
C PHE A 104 0.79 -2.65 -9.27
N ALA A 105 0.30 -3.17 -8.14
CA ALA A 105 0.39 -2.48 -6.84
C ALA A 105 1.85 -2.26 -6.40
N VAL A 106 2.70 -3.27 -6.59
CA VAL A 106 4.15 -3.18 -6.33
C VAL A 106 4.75 -2.08 -7.20
N PHE A 107 4.48 -2.10 -8.50
CA PHE A 107 5.02 -1.14 -9.44
C PHE A 107 4.63 0.29 -9.06
N ILE A 108 3.34 0.57 -8.88
CA ILE A 108 2.86 1.92 -8.53
C ILE A 108 3.45 2.40 -7.20
N SER A 109 3.45 1.54 -6.17
CA SER A 109 3.96 1.90 -4.84
C SER A 109 5.46 2.18 -4.86
N PHE A 110 6.23 1.28 -5.48
CA PHE A 110 7.68 1.44 -5.61
C PHE A 110 8.04 2.65 -6.48
N PHE A 111 7.29 2.87 -7.56
CA PHE A 111 7.55 3.96 -8.48
C PHE A 111 7.23 5.33 -7.86
N ALA A 112 6.10 5.47 -7.17
CA ALA A 112 5.75 6.67 -6.41
C ALA A 112 6.81 6.96 -5.34
N ALA A 113 7.26 5.94 -4.62
CA ALA A 113 8.31 6.05 -3.61
C ALA A 113 9.64 6.55 -4.19
N ILE A 114 10.12 5.98 -5.29
CA ILE A 114 11.34 6.44 -5.97
C ILE A 114 11.20 7.89 -6.44
N LYS A 115 10.10 8.22 -7.12
CA LYS A 115 9.92 9.57 -7.69
C LYS A 115 9.81 10.64 -6.61
N SER A 116 9.05 10.37 -5.55
CA SER A 116 8.96 11.27 -4.40
C SER A 116 10.30 11.39 -3.66
N GLY A 117 11.03 10.29 -3.50
CA GLY A 117 12.37 10.29 -2.89
C GLY A 117 13.39 11.12 -3.68
N ILE A 118 13.49 10.91 -5.00
CA ILE A 118 14.37 11.70 -5.88
C ILE A 118 14.01 13.18 -5.80
N TYR A 119 12.72 13.52 -5.86
CA TYR A 119 12.28 14.90 -5.81
C TYR A 119 12.68 15.59 -4.50
N ILE A 120 12.51 14.93 -3.35
CA ILE A 120 12.83 15.53 -2.05
C ILE A 120 14.33 15.62 -1.80
N LEU A 121 15.12 14.64 -2.26
CA LEU A 121 16.58 14.76 -2.21
C LEU A 121 17.08 15.96 -3.03
N ALA A 122 16.40 16.32 -4.11
CA ALA A 122 16.74 17.47 -4.93
C ALA A 122 16.23 18.81 -4.36
N GLN A 123 15.08 18.82 -3.68
CA GLN A 123 14.36 20.04 -3.29
C GLN A 123 14.37 20.34 -1.77
N SER A 124 14.96 19.46 -0.95
CA SER A 124 15.09 19.60 0.51
C SER A 124 13.82 20.12 1.22
N GLN A 125 12.71 19.39 1.07
CA GLN A 125 11.44 19.76 1.74
C GLN A 125 11.34 19.17 3.15
N GLY A 126 12.05 19.78 4.10
CA GLY A 126 11.82 19.72 5.56
C GLY A 126 11.22 18.42 6.14
N TRP A 127 10.23 18.58 7.03
CA TRP A 127 9.57 17.48 7.77
C TRP A 127 8.71 16.56 6.89
N LEU A 128 8.35 16.99 5.67
CA LEU A 128 7.58 16.20 4.71
C LEU A 128 8.34 14.98 4.16
N ILE A 129 9.65 14.90 4.41
CA ILE A 129 10.49 13.75 4.06
C ILE A 129 10.01 12.42 4.68
N ILE A 130 9.29 12.47 5.79
CA ILE A 130 8.80 11.28 6.48
C ILE A 130 7.86 10.44 5.61
N PHE A 131 7.03 11.08 4.78
CA PHE A 131 6.06 10.38 3.94
C PHE A 131 6.71 9.54 2.82
N PRO A 132 7.62 10.10 1.99
CA PRO A 132 8.37 9.31 1.01
C PRO A 132 9.27 8.26 1.64
N VAL A 133 9.93 8.55 2.77
CA VAL A 133 10.74 7.55 3.46
C VAL A 133 9.85 6.37 3.87
N TRP A 134 8.67 6.65 4.43
CA TRP A 134 7.69 5.62 4.75
C TRP A 134 7.17 4.89 3.50
N SER A 135 6.96 5.60 2.38
CA SER A 135 6.58 4.97 1.10
C SER A 135 7.68 4.09 0.53
N ILE A 136 8.96 4.46 0.68
CA ILE A 136 10.09 3.62 0.28
C ILE A 136 10.12 2.35 1.13
N ILE A 137 9.93 2.47 2.44
CA ILE A 137 9.84 1.31 3.33
C ILE A 137 8.68 0.40 2.91
N ASN A 138 7.48 0.94 2.70
CA ASN A 138 6.32 0.16 2.24
C ASN A 138 6.55 -0.47 0.86
N GLY A 139 7.18 0.27 -0.06
CA GLY A 139 7.57 -0.20 -1.39
C GLY A 139 8.59 -1.34 -1.33
N LEU A 140 9.52 -1.31 -0.40
CA LEU A 140 10.48 -2.39 -0.17
C LEU A 140 9.82 -3.60 0.49
N ILE A 141 8.95 -3.38 1.50
CA ILE A 141 8.22 -4.46 2.17
C ILE A 141 7.34 -5.19 1.16
N ILE A 142 6.57 -4.48 0.33
CA ILE A 142 5.74 -5.13 -0.69
C ILE A 142 6.60 -5.88 -1.72
N LEU A 143 7.75 -5.32 -2.12
CA LEU A 143 8.65 -6.00 -3.05
C LEU A 143 9.24 -7.29 -2.44
N MET A 144 9.61 -7.27 -1.16
CA MET A 144 10.09 -8.45 -0.44
C MET A 144 8.99 -9.50 -0.29
N MET A 145 7.77 -9.09 0.09
CA MET A 145 6.61 -9.99 0.18
C MET A 145 6.25 -10.60 -1.18
N TYR A 146 6.34 -9.81 -2.26
CA TYR A 146 6.14 -10.27 -3.62
C TYR A 146 7.16 -11.35 -3.99
N ARG A 147 8.45 -11.08 -3.77
CA ARG A 147 9.53 -12.04 -4.01
C ARG A 147 9.38 -13.32 -3.18
N ALA A 148 8.89 -13.20 -1.95
CA ALA A 148 8.62 -14.33 -1.06
C ALA A 148 7.33 -15.09 -1.41
N LYS A 149 6.57 -14.65 -2.42
CA LYS A 149 5.23 -15.17 -2.78
C LYS A 149 4.25 -15.16 -1.60
N GLN A 150 4.41 -14.20 -0.70
CA GLN A 150 3.58 -14.04 0.50
C GLN A 150 2.42 -13.06 0.28
N ILE A 151 2.40 -12.35 -0.86
CA ILE A 151 1.24 -11.55 -1.24
C ILE A 151 0.22 -12.49 -1.87
N ASN A 152 -0.82 -12.79 -1.12
CA ASN A 152 -2.03 -13.36 -1.67
C ASN A 152 -3.12 -12.30 -1.53
N ILE A 153 -3.61 -11.75 -2.64
CA ILE A 153 -4.73 -10.82 -2.61
C ILE A 153 -5.93 -11.65 -2.19
N SER A 154 -6.32 -11.50 -0.92
CA SER A 154 -7.42 -12.26 -0.36
C SER A 154 -8.68 -12.06 -1.22
N ASP A 155 -9.34 -13.16 -1.55
CA ASP A 155 -10.67 -13.19 -2.18
C ASP A 155 -11.78 -12.95 -1.14
N GLU A 156 -11.43 -12.55 0.09
CA GLU A 156 -12.41 -12.21 1.11
C GLU A 156 -13.30 -11.06 0.64
N ASP A 157 -14.58 -11.37 0.51
CA ASP A 157 -15.66 -10.44 0.21
C ASP A 157 -15.66 -9.30 1.25
N LYS A 158 -14.98 -8.20 0.94
CA LYS A 158 -15.04 -6.99 1.74
C LYS A 158 -16.34 -6.26 1.44
N SER A 159 -17.16 -6.04 2.46
CA SER A 159 -18.37 -5.23 2.33
C SER A 159 -18.01 -3.82 1.86
N TRP A 160 -18.81 -3.26 0.95
CA TRP A 160 -18.71 -1.87 0.49
C TRP A 160 -18.64 -0.85 1.63
N LYS A 161 -19.23 -1.17 2.79
CA LYS A 161 -19.15 -0.36 4.02
C LYS A 161 -17.72 -0.12 4.52
N HIS A 162 -16.77 -0.98 4.16
CA HIS A 162 -15.37 -0.85 4.52
C HIS A 162 -14.54 -0.11 3.46
N ILE A 163 -14.91 -0.24 2.19
CA ILE A 163 -14.16 0.33 1.07
C ILE A 163 -14.47 1.81 0.88
N VAL A 164 -15.75 2.20 1.00
CA VAL A 164 -16.22 3.58 0.75
C VAL A 164 -15.54 4.61 1.67
N PRO A 165 -15.42 4.39 2.99
CA PRO A 165 -14.70 5.34 3.86
C PRO A 165 -13.23 5.49 3.48
N GLY A 166 -12.55 4.37 3.17
CA GLY A 166 -11.17 4.37 2.71
C GLY A 166 -10.99 5.15 1.41
N LEU A 167 -11.91 4.98 0.48
CA LEU A 167 -11.95 5.71 -0.79
C LEU A 167 -12.11 7.21 -0.56
N ILE A 168 -13.12 7.63 0.21
CA ILE A 168 -13.41 9.04 0.48
C ILE A 168 -12.20 9.73 1.11
N ILE A 169 -11.59 9.10 2.12
CA ILE A 169 -10.46 9.69 2.82
C ILE A 169 -9.24 9.76 1.90
N THR A 170 -8.94 8.70 1.14
CA THR A 170 -7.82 8.71 0.19
C THR A 170 -7.99 9.78 -0.90
N CYS A 171 -9.19 9.91 -1.46
CA CYS A 171 -9.50 10.96 -2.43
C CYS A 171 -9.33 12.35 -1.82
N THR A 172 -9.84 12.56 -0.60
CA THR A 172 -9.70 13.83 0.12
C THR A 172 -8.23 14.17 0.33
N ILE A 173 -7.43 13.23 0.85
CA ILE A 173 -5.98 13.41 1.05
C ILE A 173 -5.29 13.78 -0.25
N THR A 174 -5.59 13.07 -1.34
CA THR A 174 -4.99 13.32 -2.66
C THR A 174 -5.33 14.72 -3.17
N LEU A 175 -6.60 15.13 -3.08
CA LEU A 175 -7.06 16.45 -3.51
C LEU A 175 -6.43 17.56 -2.67
N PHE A 176 -6.39 17.42 -1.34
CA PHE A 176 -5.76 18.41 -0.47
C PHE A 176 -4.25 18.52 -0.73
N ALA A 177 -3.56 17.38 -0.90
CA ALA A 177 -2.13 17.35 -1.20
C ALA A 177 -1.80 18.10 -2.51
N GLU A 178 -2.60 17.90 -3.55
CA GLU A 178 -2.35 18.50 -4.87
C GLU A 178 -2.85 19.95 -4.97
N PHE A 179 -4.06 20.25 -4.50
CA PHE A 179 -4.67 21.57 -4.70
C PHE A 179 -4.32 22.59 -3.61
N TYR A 180 -4.19 22.17 -2.36
CA TYR A 180 -3.95 23.09 -1.25
C TYR A 180 -2.45 23.23 -0.94
N TYR A 181 -1.72 22.12 -0.93
CA TYR A 181 -0.29 22.12 -0.63
C TYR A 181 0.59 22.19 -1.87
N HIS A 182 0.03 22.06 -3.08
CA HIS A 182 0.77 22.04 -4.35
C HIS A 182 1.95 21.06 -4.32
N LEU A 183 1.78 19.91 -3.67
CA LEU A 183 2.83 18.92 -3.55
C LEU A 183 3.14 18.34 -4.93
N TYR A 184 4.39 17.92 -5.11
CA TYR A 184 4.76 17.13 -6.29
C TYR A 184 3.89 15.87 -6.36
N TRP A 185 3.34 15.56 -7.54
CA TRP A 185 2.36 14.49 -7.73
C TRP A 185 2.80 13.14 -7.15
N ALA A 186 4.11 12.82 -7.21
CA ALA A 186 4.61 11.57 -6.66
C ALA A 186 4.56 11.54 -5.13
N ILE A 187 4.73 12.70 -4.48
CA ILE A 187 4.56 12.84 -3.02
C ILE A 187 3.09 12.67 -2.66
N ALA A 188 2.19 13.36 -3.37
CA ALA A 188 0.75 13.24 -3.15
C ALA A 188 0.26 11.79 -3.31
N LEU A 189 0.71 11.12 -4.38
CA LEU A 189 0.44 9.69 -4.61
C LEU A 189 1.03 8.82 -3.49
N SER A 190 2.29 9.03 -3.10
CA SER A 190 2.94 8.32 -1.98
C SER A 190 2.15 8.41 -0.67
N ILE A 191 1.63 9.61 -0.33
CA ILE A 191 0.80 9.82 0.86
C ILE A 191 -0.51 9.04 0.75
N ALA A 192 -1.18 9.12 -0.41
CA ALA A 192 -2.43 8.40 -0.67
C ALA A 192 -2.26 6.87 -0.56
N LEU A 193 -1.19 6.33 -1.14
CA LEU A 193 -0.87 4.90 -1.08
C LEU A 193 -0.54 4.44 0.35
N ASN A 194 0.26 5.21 1.09
CA ASN A 194 0.55 4.91 2.49
C ASN A 194 -0.72 4.88 3.35
N TYR A 195 -1.63 5.83 3.11
CA TYR A 195 -2.92 5.82 3.78
C TYR A 195 -3.72 4.56 3.42
N ALA A 196 -3.82 4.22 2.14
CA ALA A 196 -4.56 3.04 1.68
C ALA A 196 -4.02 1.73 2.26
N ILE A 197 -2.71 1.57 2.35
CA ILE A 197 -2.04 0.33 2.74
C ILE A 197 -1.97 0.18 4.28
N THR A 198 -1.63 1.26 4.97
CA THR A 198 -1.38 1.24 6.43
C THR A 198 -2.60 1.69 7.20
N ILE A 199 -3.17 2.85 6.85
CA ILE A 199 -4.14 3.54 7.69
C ILE A 199 -5.56 2.99 7.51
N ASN A 200 -5.92 2.60 6.28
CA ASN A 200 -7.25 2.07 5.97
C ASN A 200 -7.64 0.88 6.87
N LYS A 201 -6.66 0.05 7.26
CA LYS A 201 -6.88 -1.06 8.20
C LYS A 201 -7.43 -0.62 9.56
N PHE A 202 -6.99 0.52 10.09
CA PHE A 202 -7.51 1.02 11.37
C PHE A 202 -8.94 1.47 11.22
N VAL A 203 -9.25 2.17 10.13
CA VAL A 203 -10.61 2.61 9.83
C VAL A 203 -11.54 1.40 9.73
N GLU A 204 -11.12 0.37 9.01
CA GLU A 204 -11.89 -0.89 8.92
C GLU A 204 -12.07 -1.56 10.29
N LYS A 205 -11.05 -1.58 11.13
CA LYS A 205 -11.14 -2.18 12.48
C LYS A 205 -12.07 -1.39 13.40
N MET A 206 -12.06 -0.06 13.33
CA MET A 206 -12.96 0.79 14.12
C MET A 206 -14.42 0.61 13.71
N ILE A 207 -14.69 0.44 12.40
CA ILE A 207 -16.07 0.20 11.90
C ILE A 207 -16.62 -1.17 12.33
N LYS A 208 -15.74 -2.13 12.67
CA LYS A 208 -16.15 -3.46 13.18
C LYS A 208 -16.48 -3.48 14.68
N THR A 209 -16.17 -2.40 15.41
CA THR A 209 -16.46 -2.25 16.85
C THR A 209 -17.77 -1.50 17.01
#